data_AF-H7EJP3-F1
#
_entry.id   AF-H7EJP3-F1
#
_cell.length_a   1.000
_cell.length_b   1.000
_cell.length_c   1.000
_cell.angle_alpha   90.00
_cell.angle_beta   90.00
_cell.angle_gamma   90.00
#
_symmetry.space_group_name_H-M   'P 1'
#
loop_
_entity.id
_entity.type
_entity.pdbx_description
1 polymer ?
#
loop_
_entity_poly.entity_id
_entity_poly.type
_entity_poly.pdbx_seq_one_letter_code
_entity_poly.pdbx_strand_id
1 'polypeptide(L)' 'MVLSKYEYSMELLAAMACKTIAERHKIAPIVAFDSFIKSQTAKMLFDERTAFWCNGPDYIADEYEREKTI' A
#
# COMPACT_ATOMS: atom_id res chain seq x y z
N MET A 1 -17.49 -10.73 -5.51
CA MET A 1 -16.70 -10.08 -4.45
C MET A 1 -16.62 -8.61 -4.80
N VAL A 2 -17.10 -7.72 -3.94
CA VAL A 2 -17.01 -6.27 -4.15
C VAL A 2 -15.86 -5.78 -3.28
N LEU A 3 -14.80 -5.29 -3.91
CA LEU A 3 -13.69 -4.66 -3.20
C LEU A 3 -14.17 -3.33 -2.63
N SER A 4 -13.80 -3.03 -1.38
CA SER A 4 -13.97 -1.70 -0.81
C SER A 4 -13.11 -0.69 -1.58
N LYS A 5 -13.50 0.60 -1.50
CA LYS A 5 -12.70 1.70 -2.05
C LYS A 5 -11.27 1.72 -1.50
N TYR A 6 -11.06 1.17 -0.31
CA TYR A 6 -9.76 1.10 0.37
C TYR A 6 -8.90 -0.02 -0.20
N GLU A 7 -9.43 -1.24 -0.32
CA GLU A 7 -8.73 -2.36 -0.95
C GLU A 7 -8.33 -2.02 -2.39
N TYR A 8 -9.24 -1.42 -3.16
CA TYR A 8 -8.94 -0.97 -4.53
C TYR A 8 -7.80 0.06 -4.57
N SER A 9 -7.78 1.00 -3.63
CA SER A 9 -6.72 2.02 -3.54
C SER A 9 -5.37 1.39 -3.16
N MET A 10 -5.36 0.40 -2.27
CA MET A 10 -4.14 -0.32 -1.89
C MET A 10 -3.59 -1.15 -3.05
N GLU A 11 -4.45 -1.86 -3.78
CA GLU A 11 -4.07 -2.62 -4.98
C GLU A 11 -3.49 -1.70 -6.06
N LEU A 12 -4.12 -0.54 -6.29
CA LEU A 12 -3.61 0.45 -7.23
C LEU A 12 -2.24 1.00 -6.81
N LEU A 13 -2.06 1.30 -5.52
CA LEU A 13 -0.78 1.76 -4.97
C LEU A 13 0.32 0.71 -5.15
N ALA A 14 0.01 -0.56 -4.86
CA ALA A 14 0.92 -1.68 -5.08
C ALA A 14 1.30 -1.83 -6.57
N ALA A 15 0.32 -1.70 -7.48
CA ALA A 15 0.57 -1.77 -8.92
C ALA A 15 1.47 -0.62 -9.42
N MET A 16 1.24 0.60 -8.94
CA MET A 16 2.09 1.76 -9.25
C MET A 16 3.52 1.57 -8.71
N ALA A 17 3.66 1.06 -7.49
CA ALA A 17 4.97 0.75 -6.91
C ALA A 17 5.72 -0.30 -7.76
N CYS A 18 5.04 -1.36 -8.19
CA CYS A 18 5.63 -2.39 -9.06
C CYS A 18 6.10 -1.80 -10.40
N LYS A 19 5.31 -0.90 -11.00
CA LYS A 19 5.69 -0.20 -12.23
C LYS A 19 6.96 0.64 -12.03
N THR A 20 7.02 1.43 -10.96
CA THR A 20 8.21 2.23 -10.63
C THR A 20 9.46 1.37 -10.39
N ILE A 21 9.32 0.22 -9.73
CA ILE A 21 10.41 -0.74 -9.52
C ILE A 21 10.89 -1.30 -10.87
N ALA A 22 9.96 -1.74 -11.72
CA ALA A 22 10.29 -2.28 -13.04
C ALA A 22 11.08 -1.27 -13.89
N GLU A 23 10.63 -0.01 -13.92
CA GLU A 23 11.30 1.08 -14.64
C GLU A 23 12.69 1.39 -14.07
N ARG A 24 12.80 1.53 -12.74
CA ARG A 24 14.06 1.87 -12.05
C ARG A 24 15.13 0.80 -12.25
N HIS A 25 14.74 -0.48 -12.20
CA HIS A 25 15.67 -1.60 -12.31
C HIS A 25 15.79 -2.14 -13.73
N LYS A 26 15.03 -1.60 -14.70
CA LYS A 26 14.97 -2.07 -16.09
C LYS A 26 14.66 -3.58 -16.19
N ILE A 27 13.74 -4.04 -15.37
CA ILE A 27 13.31 -5.45 -15.31
C ILE A 27 11.86 -5.59 -15.80
N ALA A 28 11.46 -6.81 -16.14
CA ALA A 28 10.08 -7.09 -16.53
C ALA A 28 9.10 -6.81 -15.37
N PRO A 29 7.91 -6.25 -15.63
CA PRO A 29 6.91 -5.97 -14.60
C PRO A 29 6.55 -7.16 -13.71
N ILE A 30 6.49 -8.37 -14.28
CA ILE A 30 6.20 -9.59 -13.52
C ILE A 30 7.29 -9.93 -12.50
N VAL A 31 8.56 -9.65 -12.82
CA VAL A 31 9.69 -9.85 -11.91
C VAL A 31 9.68 -8.81 -10.79
N ALA A 32 9.34 -7.57 -11.13
CA ALA A 32 9.16 -6.51 -10.14
C ALA A 32 8.02 -6.83 -9.16
N PHE A 33 6.89 -7.33 -9.68
CA PHE A 33 5.74 -7.74 -8.86
C PHE A 33 6.09 -8.90 -7.92
N ASP A 34 6.71 -9.97 -8.44
CA ASP A 34 7.11 -11.13 -7.63
C ASP A 34 8.11 -10.75 -6.53
N SER A 35 9.04 -9.84 -6.82
CA SER A 35 9.98 -9.28 -5.83
C SER A 35 9.26 -8.41 -4.80
N PHE A 36 8.37 -7.52 -5.24
CA PHE A 36 7.66 -6.58 -4.37
C PHE A 36 6.75 -7.31 -3.38
N ILE A 37 5.91 -8.25 -3.83
CA ILE A 37 4.95 -8.93 -2.95
C ILE A 37 5.61 -9.74 -1.83
N LYS A 38 6.87 -10.15 -2.02
CA LYS A 38 7.69 -10.85 -1.01
C LYS A 38 8.41 -9.91 -0.03
N SER A 39 8.45 -8.60 -0.33
CA SER A 39 9.18 -7.61 0.45
C SER A 39 8.50 -7.29 1.78
N GLN A 40 9.29 -6.80 2.75
CA GLN A 40 8.75 -6.27 4.01
C GLN A 40 7.85 -5.06 3.77
N THR A 41 8.13 -4.26 2.72
CA THR A 41 7.32 -3.10 2.33
C THR A 41 5.91 -3.51 1.91
N ALA A 42 5.77 -4.54 1.07
CA ALA A 42 4.45 -5.04 0.70
C ALA A 42 3.71 -5.63 1.90
N LYS A 43 4.40 -6.34 2.79
CA LYS A 43 3.79 -6.83 4.04
C LYS A 43 3.23 -5.68 4.88
N MET A 44 3.98 -4.59 5.06
CA MET A 44 3.52 -3.42 5.80
C MET A 44 2.35 -2.70 5.11
N LEU A 45 2.36 -2.66 3.77
CA LEU A 45 1.26 -2.07 2.99
C LEU A 45 -0.06 -2.81 3.19
N PHE A 46 0.00 -4.14 3.34
CA PHE A 46 -1.16 -5.00 3.56
C PHE A 46 -1.30 -5.46 5.02
N ASP A 47 -0.60 -4.84 5.97
CA ASP A 47 -0.63 -5.25 7.37
C ASP A 47 -1.88 -4.70 8.09
N GLU A 48 -2.87 -5.57 8.26
CA GLU A 48 -4.11 -5.28 8.99
C GLU A 48 -3.87 -4.91 10.47
N ARG A 49 -2.71 -5.26 11.05
CA ARG A 49 -2.40 -5.00 12.47
C ARG A 49 -1.90 -3.59 12.73
N THR A 50 -1.14 -3.03 11.78
CA THR A 50 -0.67 -1.63 11.87
C THR A 50 -1.69 -0.66 11.28
N ALA A 51 -2.57 -1.16 10.41
CA ALA A 51 -3.84 -0.59 9.98
C ALA A 51 -3.83 0.83 9.38
N PHE A 52 -2.68 1.48 9.28
CA PHE A 52 -2.57 2.84 8.75
C PHE A 52 -3.06 2.94 7.31
N TRP A 53 -2.74 1.98 6.45
CA TRP A 53 -3.20 1.97 5.06
C TRP A 53 -4.50 1.18 4.85
N CYS A 54 -4.74 0.15 5.68
CA CYS A 54 -5.91 -0.72 5.56
C CYS A 54 -7.20 -0.04 6.05
N ASN A 55 -7.14 0.79 7.08
CA ASN A 55 -8.33 1.51 7.59
C ASN A 55 -8.70 2.72 6.71
N GLY A 56 -7.88 3.02 5.71
CA GLY A 56 -8.14 4.06 4.73
C GLY A 56 -7.83 5.49 5.21
N PRO A 57 -7.93 6.46 4.30
CA PRO A 57 -7.60 7.87 4.56
C PRO A 57 -8.36 8.50 5.73
N ASP A 58 -9.59 8.08 6.01
CA ASP A 58 -10.40 8.63 7.11
C ASP A 58 -9.75 8.29 8.48
N TYR A 59 -9.26 7.06 8.65
CA TYR A 59 -8.53 6.66 9.86
C TYR A 59 -7.20 7.41 10.01
N ILE A 60 -6.47 7.62 8.91
CA ILE A 60 -5.23 8.41 8.92
C ILE A 60 -5.52 9.85 9.35
N ALA A 61 -6.60 10.44 8.84
CA ALA A 61 -7.03 11.78 9.24
C ALA A 61 -7.40 11.84 10.73
N ASP A 62 -8.11 10.85 11.24
CA ASP A 62 -8.47 10.77 12.66
C ASP A 62 -7.24 10.62 13.57
N GLU A 63 -6.26 9.79 13.21
CA GLU A 63 -4.99 9.67 13.95
C GLU A 63 -4.21 10.99 13.94
N TYR A 64 -4.16 11.68 12.80
CA TYR A 64 -3.52 12.98 12.70
C TYR A 64 -4.19 14.04 13.60
N GLU A 65 -5.52 14.06 13.67
CA GLU A 65 -6.24 14.95 14.59
C GLU A 65 -6.02 14.56 16.07
N ARG A 66 -5.90 13.25 16.38
CA ARG A 66 -5.51 12.77 17.72
C ARG A 66 -4.12 13.26 18.12
N GLU A 67 -3.14 13.21 17.21
CA GLU A 67 -1.79 13.75 17.44
C GLU A 67 -1.79 15.26 17.68
N LYS A 68 -2.74 15.97 17.06
CA LYS A 68 -2.85 17.43 17.10
C LYS A 68 -3.63 18.01 18.28
N THR A 69 -4.24 17.17 19.11
CA THR A 69 -4.88 17.65 20.34
C THR A 69 -3.80 18.05 21.35
N ILE A 70 -3.40 19.33 21.30
CA ILE A 70 -2.71 20.07 22.38
C ILE A 70 -3.73 20.41 23.47
#